data_AF-A0A6I6HEB8-F1
#
_entry.id   AF-A0A6I6HEB8-F1
#
_cell.length_a   1.000
_cell.length_b   1.000
_cell.length_c   1.000
_cell.angle_alpha   90.00
_cell.angle_beta   90.00
_cell.angle_gamma   90.00
#
_symmetry.space_group_name_H-M   'P 1'
#
loop_
_entity.id
_entity.type
_entity.pdbx_description
1 polymer ?
#
loop_
_entity_poly.entity_id
_entity_poly.type
_entity_poly.pdbx_seq_one_letter_code
_entity_poly.pdbx_strand_id
1 'polypeptide(L)'
;MPRPILATVHTAALRHNLDRVRRAAVDARVWAVVKANAYGHGIERVYEGLRGADGFALLDLAEAERVRALGWRGPVLLLEGVFDARDLELCSRLDLWHTVHCDEQIDMLAAHKTLKPQRVFLKMNSGMNRLGFAPERFGSAWTRLNALPQVDEISLMTHFSDADGPRGIAHQLEAFERVTRDLPGERSIANSAATLRHASQTRGDWVRPGIVLYGSAPDFPQHDTAHWQLQPTMTLATRLIGVQQLKAGDTIGYGSNFTADGPLTIGVAAVGYADGYPRHCNTGTPVLVNGVRTRMVGRVSMDMITVDLTPVPDAKFGAEVTLWGRSAATGAVLPIDEVAQAAGTVGYELMCAVAPRVPFAPADE
;
A
#
# COMPACT_ATOMS: atom_id res chain seq x y z
N MET A 1 -22.42 9.83 -20.84
CA MET A 1 -21.47 9.90 -19.70
C MET A 1 -21.03 8.48 -19.37
N PRO A 2 -19.74 8.23 -19.11
CA PRO A 2 -19.34 6.98 -18.48
C PRO A 2 -20.05 6.85 -17.12
N ARG A 3 -20.12 5.62 -16.62
CA ARG A 3 -20.63 5.27 -15.28
C ARG A 3 -20.05 6.24 -14.23
N PRO A 4 -20.85 6.80 -13.30
CA PRO A 4 -20.44 7.92 -12.47
C PRO A 4 -19.62 7.46 -11.25
N ILE A 5 -18.49 6.79 -11.50
CA ILE A 5 -17.51 6.34 -10.51
C ILE A 5 -16.13 6.87 -10.91
N LEU A 6 -15.33 7.30 -9.93
CA LEU A 6 -14.02 7.92 -10.16
C LEU A 6 -13.08 7.64 -8.99
N ALA A 7 -11.84 7.26 -9.31
CA ALA A 7 -10.74 7.27 -8.36
C ALA A 7 -9.91 8.56 -8.55
N THR A 8 -9.59 9.26 -7.47
CA THR A 8 -8.78 10.50 -7.50
C THR A 8 -7.54 10.28 -6.65
N VAL A 9 -6.36 10.61 -7.18
CA VAL A 9 -5.07 10.49 -6.47
C VAL A 9 -4.58 11.87 -6.06
N HIS A 10 -4.35 12.07 -4.76
CA HIS A 10 -3.97 13.36 -4.18
C HIS A 10 -2.44 13.45 -4.01
N THR A 11 -1.75 14.06 -4.96
CA THR A 11 -0.27 14.17 -4.95
C THR A 11 0.26 14.99 -3.78
N ALA A 12 -0.46 16.02 -3.35
CA ALA A 12 -0.12 16.80 -2.15
C ALA A 12 -0.17 15.96 -0.87
N ALA A 13 -1.14 15.03 -0.76
CA ALA A 13 -1.24 14.12 0.38
C ALA A 13 -0.09 13.09 0.39
N LEU A 14 0.30 12.58 -0.78
CA LEU A 14 1.48 11.71 -0.92
C LEU A 14 2.76 12.40 -0.43
N ARG A 15 2.96 13.67 -0.84
CA ARG A 15 4.10 14.47 -0.40
C ARG A 15 4.09 14.71 1.11
N HIS A 16 2.93 15.08 1.66
CA HIS A 16 2.74 15.23 3.11
C HIS A 16 3.10 13.95 3.87
N ASN A 17 2.61 12.80 3.40
CA ASN A 17 2.87 11.51 4.05
C ASN A 17 4.35 11.11 3.96
N LEU A 18 5.01 11.38 2.83
CA LEU A 18 6.45 11.18 2.68
C LEU A 18 7.24 12.03 3.69
N ASP A 19 6.89 13.31 3.86
CA ASP A 19 7.52 14.19 4.84
C ASP A 19 7.25 13.72 6.28
N ARG A 20 6.04 13.20 6.55
CA ARG A 20 5.71 12.60 7.84
C ARG A 20 6.59 11.40 8.15
N VAL A 21 6.87 10.55 7.15
CA VAL A 21 7.79 9.41 7.30
C VAL A 21 9.22 9.90 7.57
N ARG A 22 9.71 10.89 6.81
CA ARG A 22 11.06 11.46 7.01
C ARG A 22 11.28 11.97 8.43
N ARG A 23 10.27 12.60 9.02
CA ARG A 23 10.33 13.07 10.42
C ARG A 23 10.38 11.92 11.42
N ALA A 24 9.84 10.75 11.10
CA ALA A 24 9.93 9.57 11.96
C ALA A 24 11.26 8.82 11.78
N ALA A 25 11.77 8.77 10.55
CA ALA A 25 12.97 8.07 10.14
C ALA A 25 14.19 9.00 10.17
N VAL A 26 14.45 9.64 11.32
CA VAL A 26 15.57 10.58 11.48
C VAL A 26 16.88 9.87 11.12
N ASP A 27 17.68 10.52 10.28
CA ASP A 27 18.98 10.04 9.73
C ASP A 27 18.92 8.86 8.74
N ALA A 28 17.72 8.35 8.40
CA ALA A 28 17.55 7.28 7.41
C ALA A 28 17.05 7.83 6.07
N ARG A 29 17.54 7.24 4.97
CA ARG A 29 16.98 7.47 3.63
C ARG A 29 15.67 6.69 3.45
N VAL A 30 14.80 7.19 2.58
CA VAL A 30 13.44 6.65 2.39
C VAL A 30 13.29 6.01 1.02
N TRP A 31 12.99 4.71 1.02
CA TRP A 31 12.45 4.03 -0.15
C TRP A 31 10.95 4.26 -0.26
N ALA A 32 10.51 4.98 -1.29
CA ALA A 32 9.10 4.99 -1.66
C ALA A 32 8.71 3.63 -2.28
N VAL A 33 7.99 2.80 -1.53
CA VAL A 33 7.56 1.49 -2.02
C VAL A 33 6.37 1.66 -2.95
N VAL A 34 6.51 1.34 -4.24
CA VAL A 34 5.52 1.60 -5.31
C VAL A 34 5.11 0.34 -6.09
N LYS A 35 5.34 -0.86 -5.53
CA LYS A 35 4.91 -2.13 -6.14
C LYS A 35 3.40 -2.20 -6.36
N ALA A 36 2.97 -3.13 -7.22
CA ALA A 36 1.55 -3.37 -7.54
C ALA A 36 0.89 -2.08 -8.06
N ASN A 37 1.57 -1.43 -9.02
CA ASN A 37 1.18 -0.18 -9.64
C ASN A 37 0.95 0.94 -8.60
N ALA A 38 1.91 1.13 -7.69
CA ALA A 38 1.81 2.03 -6.54
C ALA A 38 0.59 1.74 -5.66
N TYR A 39 0.42 0.47 -5.28
CA TYR A 39 -0.75 0.00 -4.52
C TYR A 39 -2.07 0.46 -5.13
N GLY A 40 -2.23 0.25 -6.44
CA GLY A 40 -3.42 0.64 -7.19
C GLY A 40 -3.56 2.12 -7.57
N HIS A 41 -2.67 3.01 -7.10
CA HIS A 41 -2.76 4.44 -7.42
C HIS A 41 -2.26 4.78 -8.84
N GLY A 42 -1.39 3.94 -9.42
CA GLY A 42 -0.70 4.20 -10.68
C GLY A 42 0.63 4.90 -10.47
N ILE A 43 1.72 4.29 -10.95
CA ILE A 43 3.10 4.80 -10.79
C ILE A 43 3.23 6.23 -11.32
N GLU A 44 2.68 6.50 -12.51
CA GLU A 44 2.74 7.83 -13.15
C GLU A 44 1.96 8.88 -12.35
N ARG A 45 0.84 8.49 -11.72
CA ARG A 45 0.00 9.41 -10.93
C ARG A 45 0.63 9.77 -9.59
N VAL A 46 1.37 8.83 -8.98
CA VAL A 46 2.01 9.08 -7.68
C VAL A 46 3.38 9.73 -7.79
N TYR A 47 3.97 9.73 -8.99
CA TYR A 47 5.36 10.12 -9.19
C TYR A 47 5.67 11.52 -8.63
N GLU A 48 4.90 12.54 -9.00
CA GLU A 48 5.13 13.92 -8.51
C GLU A 48 4.94 14.08 -6.99
N GLY A 49 4.12 13.22 -6.37
CA GLY A 49 3.93 13.19 -4.92
C GLY A 49 5.09 12.51 -4.19
N LEU A 50 5.75 11.55 -4.84
CA LEU A 50 6.78 10.69 -4.22
C LEU A 50 8.20 10.92 -4.74
N ARG A 51 8.41 11.72 -5.80
CA ARG A 51 9.73 12.03 -6.37
C ARG A 51 10.67 12.73 -5.39
N GLY A 52 10.13 13.21 -4.28
CA GLY A 52 10.92 13.72 -3.17
C GLY A 52 11.70 12.64 -2.44
N ALA A 53 11.38 11.35 -2.56
CA ALA A 53 12.01 10.24 -1.82
C ALA A 53 13.48 10.04 -2.22
N ASP A 54 14.22 9.24 -1.45
CA ASP A 54 15.64 8.98 -1.71
C ASP A 54 15.85 7.82 -2.71
N GLY A 55 14.82 6.99 -2.89
CA GLY A 55 14.80 5.88 -3.83
C GLY A 55 13.38 5.33 -4.02
N PHE A 56 13.15 4.58 -5.09
CA PHE A 56 11.91 3.81 -5.28
C PHE A 56 12.15 2.33 -5.03
N ALA A 57 11.20 1.62 -4.42
CA ALA A 57 11.28 0.19 -4.22
C ALA A 57 10.04 -0.51 -4.80
N LEU A 58 10.25 -1.57 -5.57
CA LEU A 58 9.20 -2.26 -6.33
C LEU A 58 9.56 -3.73 -6.52
N LEU A 59 8.75 -4.46 -7.29
CA LEU A 59 8.99 -5.89 -7.58
C LEU A 59 9.29 -6.14 -9.06
N ASP A 60 8.58 -5.47 -9.95
CA ASP A 60 8.53 -5.83 -11.36
C ASP A 60 9.46 -4.99 -12.24
N LEU A 61 10.19 -5.62 -13.16
CA LEU A 61 11.14 -4.93 -14.02
C LEU A 61 10.46 -3.95 -15.00
N ALA A 62 9.24 -4.24 -15.47
CA ALA A 62 8.49 -3.31 -16.31
C ALA A 62 8.02 -2.09 -15.48
N GLU A 63 7.70 -2.27 -14.19
CA GLU A 63 7.48 -1.14 -13.27
C GLU A 63 8.76 -0.29 -13.10
N ALA A 64 9.95 -0.93 -13.03
CA ALA A 64 11.22 -0.20 -12.99
C ALA A 64 11.46 0.63 -14.27
N GLU A 65 11.19 0.05 -15.45
CA GLU A 65 11.28 0.77 -16.73
C GLU A 65 10.33 1.98 -16.77
N ARG A 66 9.10 1.85 -16.25
CA ARG A 66 8.15 2.97 -16.13
C ARG A 66 8.69 4.08 -15.24
N VAL A 67 9.27 3.76 -14.08
CA VAL A 67 9.92 4.75 -13.20
C VAL A 67 11.09 5.44 -13.90
N ARG A 68 11.90 4.72 -14.68
CA ARG A 68 13.00 5.30 -15.47
C ARG A 68 12.50 6.20 -16.61
N ALA A 69 11.39 5.83 -17.25
CA ALA A 69 10.74 6.59 -18.31
C ALA A 69 10.16 7.92 -17.81
N LEU A 70 9.74 7.99 -16.54
CA LEU A 70 9.34 9.23 -15.86
C LEU A 70 10.53 10.16 -15.53
N GLY A 71 11.76 9.76 -15.87
CA GLY A 71 12.96 10.58 -15.66
C GLY A 71 13.67 10.33 -14.34
N TRP A 72 13.25 9.35 -13.53
CA TRP A 72 13.95 9.03 -12.28
C TRP A 72 15.38 8.56 -12.54
N ARG A 73 16.34 9.19 -11.86
CA ARG A 73 17.77 8.85 -11.92
C ARG A 73 18.34 8.39 -10.58
N GLY A 74 17.58 8.49 -9.50
CA GLY A 74 17.96 7.93 -8.20
C GLY A 74 17.90 6.40 -8.19
N PRO A 75 18.23 5.77 -7.07
CA PRO A 75 18.26 4.31 -6.98
C PRO A 75 16.84 3.71 -7.05
N VAL A 76 16.77 2.48 -7.54
CA VAL A 76 15.54 1.66 -7.61
C VAL A 76 15.86 0.28 -7.05
N LEU A 77 15.11 -0.18 -6.05
CA LEU A 77 15.32 -1.45 -5.36
C LEU A 77 14.25 -2.49 -5.76
N LEU A 78 14.68 -3.65 -6.25
CA LEU A 78 13.85 -4.85 -6.40
C LEU A 78 13.78 -5.61 -5.06
N LEU A 79 12.61 -5.58 -4.41
CA LEU A 79 12.44 -6.12 -3.03
C LEU A 79 12.43 -7.66 -2.94
N GLU A 80 12.22 -8.32 -4.07
CA GLU A 80 12.24 -9.78 -4.22
C GLU A 80 13.46 -10.26 -5.02
N GLY A 81 14.30 -9.34 -5.50
CA GLY A 81 15.45 -9.71 -6.30
C GLY A 81 15.09 -10.04 -7.73
N VAL A 82 15.98 -10.79 -8.37
CA VAL A 82 15.79 -11.35 -9.72
C VAL A 82 15.14 -12.73 -9.64
N PHE A 83 14.38 -13.08 -10.69
CA PHE A 83 13.74 -14.39 -10.80
C PHE A 83 14.46 -15.30 -11.80
N ASP A 84 15.15 -14.71 -12.79
CA ASP A 84 15.94 -15.42 -13.80
C ASP A 84 17.31 -14.76 -13.98
N ALA A 85 18.32 -15.53 -14.42
CA ALA A 85 19.66 -15.02 -14.66
C ALA A 85 19.69 -13.86 -15.69
N ARG A 86 18.77 -13.84 -16.65
CA ARG A 86 18.65 -12.76 -17.65
C ARG A 86 18.21 -11.42 -17.05
N ASP A 87 17.52 -11.45 -15.91
CA ASP A 87 17.05 -10.23 -15.23
C ASP A 87 18.24 -9.38 -14.73
N LEU A 88 19.40 -10.00 -14.49
CA LEU A 88 20.63 -9.30 -14.10
C LEU A 88 21.15 -8.37 -15.20
N GLU A 89 20.90 -8.68 -16.48
CA GLU A 89 21.21 -7.77 -17.58
C GLU A 89 20.34 -6.51 -17.52
N LEU A 90 19.05 -6.67 -17.23
CA LEU A 90 18.14 -5.55 -17.02
C LEU A 90 18.51 -4.72 -15.79
N CYS A 91 18.89 -5.37 -14.69
CA CYS A 91 19.39 -4.68 -13.50
C CYS A 91 20.63 -3.83 -13.83
N SER A 92 21.58 -4.36 -14.60
CA SER A 92 22.77 -3.64 -15.02
C SER A 92 22.44 -2.46 -15.95
N ARG A 93 21.53 -2.67 -16.91
CA ARG A 93 21.13 -1.67 -17.90
C ARG A 93 20.38 -0.49 -17.28
N LEU A 94 19.53 -0.76 -16.29
CA LEU A 94 18.66 0.21 -15.65
C LEU A 94 19.21 0.73 -14.31
N ASP A 95 20.42 0.30 -13.92
CA ASP A 95 21.07 0.60 -12.64
C ASP A 95 20.13 0.32 -11.46
N LEU A 96 19.66 -0.93 -11.39
CA LEU A 96 18.77 -1.40 -10.32
C LEU A 96 19.58 -2.06 -9.22
N TRP A 97 19.20 -1.75 -7.98
CA TRP A 97 19.61 -2.49 -6.80
C TRP A 97 18.63 -3.63 -6.61
N HIS A 98 19.06 -4.76 -6.07
CA HIS A 98 18.17 -5.90 -5.93
C HIS A 98 18.47 -6.74 -4.70
N THR A 99 17.45 -7.45 -4.24
CA THR A 99 17.54 -8.30 -3.07
C THR A 99 18.15 -9.65 -3.44
N VAL A 100 19.02 -10.19 -2.59
CA VAL A 100 19.48 -11.58 -2.65
C VAL A 100 18.99 -12.31 -1.41
N HIS A 101 18.24 -13.39 -1.60
CA HIS A 101 17.54 -14.08 -0.52
C HIS A 101 17.62 -15.61 -0.58
N CYS A 102 18.28 -16.19 -1.59
CA CYS A 102 18.53 -17.63 -1.71
C CYS A 102 19.83 -17.92 -2.48
N ASP A 103 20.28 -19.17 -2.44
CA ASP A 103 21.56 -19.59 -3.04
C ASP A 103 21.54 -19.48 -4.56
N GLU A 104 20.40 -19.73 -5.19
CA GLU A 104 20.22 -19.66 -6.64
C GLU A 104 20.53 -18.26 -7.17
N GLN A 105 20.13 -17.20 -6.45
CA GLN A 105 20.43 -15.82 -6.83
C GLN A 105 21.93 -15.49 -6.69
N ILE A 106 22.64 -16.11 -5.74
CA ILE A 106 24.10 -15.99 -5.62
C ILE A 106 24.77 -16.67 -6.82
N ASP A 107 24.29 -17.86 -7.20
CA ASP A 107 24.84 -18.63 -8.33
C ASP A 107 24.59 -17.91 -9.66
N MET A 108 23.41 -17.29 -9.83
CA MET A 108 23.11 -16.42 -10.98
C MET A 108 24.09 -15.25 -11.06
N LEU A 109 24.35 -14.55 -9.95
CA LEU A 109 25.33 -13.45 -9.89
C LEU A 109 26.74 -13.94 -10.22
N ALA A 110 27.17 -15.08 -9.69
CA ALA A 110 28.49 -15.64 -9.92
C ALA A 110 28.73 -15.97 -11.40
N ALA A 111 27.69 -16.43 -12.11
CA ALA A 111 27.73 -16.74 -13.54
C ALA A 111 27.52 -15.50 -14.44
N HIS A 112 27.02 -14.39 -13.90
CA HIS A 112 26.69 -13.20 -14.67
C HIS A 112 27.96 -12.48 -15.16
N LYS A 113 28.01 -12.20 -16.46
CA LYS A 113 29.07 -11.40 -17.08
C LYS A 113 28.61 -9.95 -17.10
N THR A 114 29.28 -9.09 -16.33
CA THR A 114 28.98 -7.67 -16.27
C THR A 114 30.26 -6.83 -16.32
N LEU A 115 30.15 -5.63 -16.89
CA LEU A 115 31.20 -4.60 -16.83
C LEU A 115 31.08 -3.73 -15.57
N LYS A 116 29.90 -3.72 -14.93
CA LYS A 116 29.62 -2.95 -13.72
C LYS A 116 29.11 -3.88 -12.61
N PRO A 117 29.78 -3.94 -11.46
CA PRO A 117 29.26 -4.70 -10.33
C PRO A 117 27.95 -4.10 -9.84
N GLN A 118 27.10 -4.94 -9.26
CA GLN A 118 25.74 -4.61 -8.84
C GLN A 118 25.69 -4.40 -7.33
N ARG A 119 24.74 -3.56 -6.88
CA ARG A 119 24.47 -3.34 -5.47
C ARG A 119 23.33 -4.23 -5.01
N VAL A 120 23.54 -4.97 -3.93
CA VAL A 120 22.60 -5.99 -3.47
C VAL A 120 22.16 -5.79 -2.03
N PHE A 121 20.94 -6.19 -1.73
CA PHE A 121 20.39 -6.26 -0.37
C PHE A 121 20.30 -7.73 0.04
N LEU A 122 21.23 -8.20 0.87
CA LEU A 122 21.20 -9.54 1.44
C LEU A 122 20.09 -9.62 2.50
N LYS A 123 19.12 -10.50 2.26
CA LYS A 123 17.90 -10.59 3.09
C LYS A 123 17.96 -11.73 4.09
N MET A 124 17.75 -11.40 5.36
CA MET A 124 17.60 -12.35 6.45
C MET A 124 16.13 -12.66 6.67
N ASN A 125 15.82 -13.95 6.79
CA ASN A 125 14.58 -14.40 7.41
C ASN A 125 14.76 -14.36 8.94
N SER A 126 14.27 -13.29 9.57
CA SER A 126 14.34 -13.10 11.04
C SER A 126 13.12 -13.63 11.79
N GLY A 127 12.12 -14.19 11.10
CA GLY A 127 10.91 -14.73 11.75
C GLY A 127 9.65 -14.75 10.90
N MET A 128 9.58 -13.95 9.82
CA MET A 128 8.40 -13.92 8.93
C MET A 128 8.23 -15.22 8.13
N ASN A 129 9.30 -15.97 7.89
CA ASN A 129 9.29 -17.25 7.17
C ASN A 129 8.69 -17.17 5.75
N ARG A 130 9.07 -16.12 5.02
CA ARG A 130 8.69 -15.92 3.61
C ARG A 130 9.87 -15.96 2.64
N LEU A 131 10.83 -15.04 2.79
CA LEU A 131 12.05 -14.97 1.98
C LEU A 131 13.24 -14.57 2.87
N GLY A 132 14.43 -15.00 2.50
CA GLY A 132 15.69 -14.65 3.14
C GLY A 132 16.40 -15.86 3.74
N PHE A 133 17.70 -15.71 3.94
CA PHE A 133 18.52 -16.74 4.57
C PHE A 133 18.17 -16.85 6.06
N ALA A 134 18.16 -18.08 6.56
CA ALA A 134 18.08 -18.33 7.99
C ALA A 134 19.29 -17.67 8.71
N PRO A 135 19.13 -17.23 9.97
CA PRO A 135 20.19 -16.54 10.71
C PRO A 135 21.54 -17.28 10.71
N GLU A 136 21.52 -18.61 10.77
CA GLU A 136 22.71 -19.47 10.80
C GLU A 136 23.45 -19.53 9.45
N ARG A 137 22.72 -19.27 8.35
CA ARG A 137 23.25 -19.26 6.98
C ARG A 137 23.59 -17.86 6.45
N PHE A 138 23.14 -16.82 7.15
CA PHE A 138 23.25 -15.44 6.66
C PHE A 138 24.72 -15.01 6.50
N GLY A 139 25.59 -15.32 7.46
CA GLY A 139 27.01 -14.98 7.39
C GLY A 139 27.74 -15.67 6.24
N SER A 140 27.44 -16.96 5.97
CA SER A 140 28.06 -17.66 4.84
C SER A 140 27.56 -17.15 3.49
N ALA A 141 26.29 -16.77 3.39
CA ALA A 141 25.75 -16.10 2.21
C ALA A 141 26.42 -14.74 1.96
N TRP A 142 26.64 -13.95 3.02
CA TRP A 142 27.37 -12.69 2.93
C TRP A 142 28.80 -12.89 2.41
N THR A 143 29.55 -13.85 2.96
CA THR A 143 30.92 -14.17 2.53
C THR A 143 30.96 -14.58 1.06
N ARG A 144 30.01 -15.39 0.60
CA ARG A 144 29.92 -15.79 -0.81
C ARG A 144 29.68 -14.60 -1.73
N LEU A 145 28.73 -13.73 -1.39
CA LEU A 145 28.45 -12.51 -2.17
C LEU A 145 29.64 -11.56 -2.19
N ASN A 146 30.30 -11.35 -1.06
CA ASN A 146 31.43 -10.41 -0.95
C ASN A 146 32.66 -10.87 -1.75
N ALA A 147 32.75 -12.15 -2.09
CA ALA A 147 33.81 -12.69 -2.94
C ALA A 147 33.51 -12.54 -4.45
N LEU A 148 32.29 -12.15 -4.84
CA LEU A 148 31.91 -12.03 -6.24
C LEU A 148 32.36 -10.68 -6.82
N PRO A 149 33.17 -10.64 -7.89
CA PRO A 149 33.49 -9.38 -8.58
C PRO A 149 32.27 -8.73 -9.25
N GLN A 150 31.14 -9.45 -9.34
CA GLN A 150 29.86 -8.93 -9.81
C GLN A 150 29.10 -8.12 -8.75
N VAL A 151 29.56 -8.08 -7.50
CA VAL A 151 28.89 -7.39 -6.39
C VAL A 151 29.78 -6.24 -5.90
N ASP A 152 29.20 -5.03 -5.88
CA ASP A 152 29.89 -3.79 -5.48
C ASP A 152 29.74 -3.55 -3.98
N GLU A 153 28.49 -3.55 -3.53
CA GLU A 153 28.09 -3.24 -2.16
C GLU A 153 27.02 -4.24 -1.70
N ILE A 154 27.12 -4.67 -0.44
CA ILE A 154 26.12 -5.53 0.21
C ILE A 154 25.48 -4.74 1.34
N SER A 155 24.19 -4.44 1.19
CA SER A 155 23.33 -3.96 2.27
C SER A 155 22.64 -5.13 2.96
N LEU A 156 22.31 -4.98 4.24
CA LEU A 156 21.71 -6.00 5.08
C LEU A 156 20.24 -5.64 5.32
N MET A 157 19.35 -6.60 5.09
CA MET A 157 17.91 -6.35 5.16
C MET A 157 17.15 -7.46 5.87
N THR A 158 16.10 -7.07 6.59
CA THR A 158 15.04 -7.99 7.01
C THR A 158 13.68 -7.30 6.92
N HIS A 159 12.60 -8.01 7.25
CA HIS A 159 11.26 -7.45 7.25
C HIS A 159 10.45 -7.96 8.45
N PHE A 160 9.92 -7.04 9.23
CA PHE A 160 9.10 -7.36 10.39
C PHE A 160 7.73 -7.91 9.98
N SER A 161 7.29 -8.98 10.65
CA SER A 161 5.96 -9.59 10.49
C SER A 161 4.92 -9.00 11.43
N ASP A 162 5.33 -8.58 12.63
CA ASP A 162 4.42 -8.19 13.72
C ASP A 162 4.63 -6.74 14.19
N ALA A 163 5.21 -5.90 13.34
CA ALA A 163 5.51 -4.51 13.69
C ALA A 163 4.26 -3.65 13.94
N ASP A 164 3.10 -4.09 13.49
CA ASP A 164 1.74 -3.57 13.69
C ASP A 164 0.98 -4.31 14.81
N GLY A 165 1.37 -5.54 15.11
CA GLY A 165 0.75 -6.38 16.13
C GLY A 165 1.28 -6.18 17.57
N PRO A 166 0.68 -6.88 18.54
CA PRO A 166 1.08 -6.84 19.95
C PRO A 166 2.39 -7.57 20.24
N ARG A 167 2.77 -8.56 19.40
CA ARG A 167 4.04 -9.28 19.54
C ARG A 167 5.25 -8.37 19.30
N GLY A 168 5.09 -7.37 18.43
CA GLY A 168 6.12 -6.39 18.13
C GLY A 168 7.35 -6.96 17.45
N ILE A 169 8.43 -6.17 17.46
CA ILE A 169 9.62 -6.41 16.63
C ILE A 169 10.79 -7.07 17.35
N ALA A 170 10.76 -7.15 18.68
CA ALA A 170 11.94 -7.40 19.52
C ALA A 170 12.70 -8.68 19.11
N HIS A 171 11.98 -9.80 18.94
CA HIS A 171 12.60 -11.07 18.59
C HIS A 171 13.28 -11.07 17.20
N GLN A 172 12.70 -10.39 16.21
CA GLN A 172 13.28 -10.28 14.87
C GLN A 172 14.46 -9.31 14.86
N LEU A 173 14.35 -8.22 15.62
CA LEU A 173 15.41 -7.22 15.76
C LEU A 173 16.64 -7.82 16.43
N GLU A 174 16.46 -8.52 17.56
CA GLU A 174 17.54 -9.21 18.27
C GLU A 174 18.25 -10.23 17.38
N ALA A 175 17.49 -11.05 16.64
CA ALA A 175 18.06 -12.03 15.73
C ALA A 175 18.90 -11.36 14.63
N PHE A 176 18.39 -10.26 14.06
CA PHE A 176 19.08 -9.51 13.01
C PHE A 176 20.35 -8.84 13.53
N GLU A 177 20.28 -8.11 14.64
CA GLU A 177 21.42 -7.41 15.24
C GLU A 177 22.50 -8.39 15.68
N ARG A 178 22.13 -9.52 16.29
CA ARG A 178 23.08 -10.55 16.73
C ARG A 178 23.92 -11.09 15.58
N VAL A 179 23.30 -11.37 14.44
CA VAL A 179 23.97 -11.98 13.29
C VAL A 179 24.70 -10.96 12.41
N THR A 180 24.22 -9.71 12.37
CA THR A 180 24.79 -8.67 11.51
C THR A 180 25.79 -7.74 12.21
N ARG A 181 26.00 -7.90 13.52
CA ARG A 181 26.87 -7.05 14.35
C ARG A 181 28.22 -6.73 13.71
N ASP A 182 28.89 -7.77 13.20
CA ASP A 182 30.26 -7.67 12.68
C ASP A 182 30.31 -7.65 11.14
N LEU A 183 29.15 -7.59 10.47
CA LEU A 183 29.06 -7.53 9.01
C LEU A 183 28.97 -6.08 8.53
N PRO A 184 29.83 -5.61 7.61
CA PRO A 184 29.72 -4.26 7.06
C PRO A 184 28.51 -4.14 6.11
N GLY A 185 28.13 -2.90 5.79
CA GLY A 185 27.03 -2.60 4.86
C GLY A 185 25.99 -1.64 5.41
N GLU A 186 25.06 -1.20 4.58
CA GLU A 186 23.92 -0.39 5.04
C GLU A 186 22.82 -1.31 5.60
N ARG A 187 21.96 -0.80 6.48
CA ARG A 187 20.89 -1.55 7.13
C ARG A 187 19.52 -1.04 6.68
N SER A 188 18.64 -1.97 6.31
CA SER A 188 17.23 -1.66 6.05
C SER A 188 16.30 -2.67 6.70
N ILE A 189 15.61 -2.25 7.76
CA ILE A 189 14.77 -3.14 8.58
C ILE A 189 13.32 -2.65 8.70
N ALA A 190 13.10 -1.33 8.69
CA ALA A 190 11.80 -0.77 9.01
C ALA A 190 10.85 -0.76 7.80
N ASN A 191 9.69 -1.39 7.95
CA ASN A 191 8.52 -1.17 7.09
C ASN A 191 7.69 0.02 7.63
N SER A 192 6.52 0.29 7.06
CA SER A 192 5.62 1.35 7.52
C SER A 192 5.35 1.34 9.03
N ALA A 193 4.99 0.17 9.59
CA ALA A 193 4.65 0.04 11.00
C ALA A 193 5.86 0.27 11.90
N ALA A 194 7.00 -0.34 11.57
CA ALA A 194 8.25 -0.12 12.31
C ALA A 194 8.71 1.34 12.26
N THR A 195 8.56 1.99 11.11
CA THR A 195 8.96 3.38 10.91
C THR A 195 8.18 4.35 11.80
N LEU A 196 6.89 4.10 12.04
CA LEU A 196 6.07 5.00 12.87
C LEU A 196 6.00 4.56 14.34
N ARG A 197 5.79 3.27 14.62
CA ARG A 197 5.58 2.74 15.99
C ARG A 197 6.88 2.48 16.74
N HIS A 198 7.94 2.13 16.02
CA HIS A 198 9.19 1.62 16.60
C HIS A 198 10.42 2.41 16.15
N ALA A 199 10.25 3.69 15.78
CA ALA A 199 11.32 4.55 15.26
C ALA A 199 12.55 4.61 16.18
N SER A 200 12.34 4.63 17.49
CA SER A 200 13.42 4.68 18.48
C SER A 200 14.26 3.40 18.55
N GLN A 201 13.70 2.26 18.13
CA GLN A 201 14.32 0.94 18.18
C GLN A 201 14.85 0.47 16.81
N THR A 202 14.39 1.07 15.71
CA THR A 202 14.64 0.55 14.35
C THR A 202 15.56 1.45 13.52
N ARG A 203 16.60 1.99 14.15
CA ARG A 203 17.61 2.80 13.46
C ARG A 203 18.30 1.97 12.37
N GLY A 204 18.51 2.59 11.21
CA GLY A 204 19.17 2.01 10.05
C GLY A 204 19.34 3.06 8.97
N ASP A 205 20.08 2.72 7.92
CA ASP A 205 20.42 3.65 6.83
C ASP A 205 19.24 3.88 5.87
N TRP A 206 18.30 2.93 5.79
CA TRP A 206 17.14 2.98 4.92
C TRP A 206 15.85 2.46 5.55
N VAL A 207 14.76 3.21 5.41
CA VAL A 207 13.39 2.76 5.71
C VAL A 207 12.60 2.46 4.44
N ARG A 208 11.61 1.55 4.53
CA ARG A 208 10.79 1.09 3.39
C ARG A 208 9.29 1.28 3.64
N PRO A 209 8.81 2.53 3.77
CA PRO A 209 7.39 2.81 3.91
C PRO A 209 6.62 2.41 2.64
N GLY A 210 5.57 1.63 2.84
CA GLY A 210 4.51 1.38 1.86
C GLY A 210 3.24 2.11 2.30
N ILE A 211 2.33 1.42 3.01
CA ILE A 211 0.97 1.89 3.33
C ILE A 211 0.89 3.32 3.87
N VAL A 212 1.84 3.75 4.71
CA VAL A 212 1.81 5.07 5.33
C VAL A 212 2.00 6.18 4.30
N LEU A 213 2.71 5.94 3.20
CA LEU A 213 2.79 6.89 2.09
C LEU A 213 1.43 7.11 1.45
N TYR A 214 0.57 6.08 1.46
CA TYR A 214 -0.75 6.07 0.86
C TYR A 214 -1.88 6.42 1.84
N GLY A 215 -1.54 6.95 3.01
CA GLY A 215 -2.53 7.51 3.91
C GLY A 215 -3.40 6.49 4.65
N SER A 216 -2.90 5.28 4.87
CA SER A 216 -3.55 4.28 5.71
C SER A 216 -2.67 3.95 6.93
N ALA A 217 -3.33 3.80 8.07
CA ALA A 217 -2.68 3.61 9.36
C ALA A 217 -2.08 2.19 9.45
N PRO A 218 -0.83 2.05 9.91
CA PRO A 218 -0.16 0.76 9.92
C PRO A 218 -0.66 -0.19 11.02
N ASP A 219 -1.43 0.27 12.00
CA ASP A 219 -1.90 -0.48 13.18
C ASP A 219 -3.37 -0.19 13.54
N PHE A 220 -4.20 0.10 12.55
CA PHE A 220 -5.65 0.23 12.76
C PHE A 220 -6.25 -1.09 13.29
N PRO A 221 -7.20 -1.08 14.26
CA PRO A 221 -7.90 0.06 14.84
C PRO A 221 -7.26 0.66 16.10
N GLN A 222 -6.04 0.24 16.46
CA GLN A 222 -5.39 0.78 17.66
C GLN A 222 -5.13 2.29 17.52
N HIS A 223 -4.68 2.71 16.34
CA HIS A 223 -4.53 4.11 15.97
C HIS A 223 -5.06 4.33 14.56
N ASP A 224 -5.56 5.52 14.30
CA ASP A 224 -6.08 5.94 13.01
C ASP A 224 -5.08 6.86 12.27
N THR A 225 -5.47 7.30 11.08
CA THR A 225 -4.66 8.21 10.27
C THR A 225 -4.48 9.58 10.93
N ALA A 226 -5.43 10.03 11.76
CA ALA A 226 -5.31 11.29 12.48
C ALA A 226 -4.21 11.22 13.56
N HIS A 227 -4.15 10.13 14.33
CA HIS A 227 -3.08 9.88 15.30
C HIS A 227 -1.70 9.93 14.63
N TRP A 228 -1.55 9.27 13.48
CA TRP A 228 -0.28 9.23 12.75
C TRP A 228 -0.02 10.48 11.89
N GLN A 229 -0.97 11.41 11.82
CA GLN A 229 -0.94 12.61 10.98
C GLN A 229 -0.77 12.28 9.48
N LEU A 230 -1.48 11.26 9.03
CA LEU A 230 -1.51 10.81 7.64
C LEU A 230 -2.71 11.39 6.91
N GLN A 231 -2.55 11.70 5.63
CA GLN A 231 -3.61 12.17 4.76
C GLN A 231 -4.00 11.08 3.75
N PRO A 232 -5.29 10.85 3.49
CA PRO A 232 -5.72 9.89 2.47
C PRO A 232 -5.24 10.33 1.08
N THR A 233 -4.61 9.42 0.34
CA THR A 233 -4.05 9.72 -0.99
C THR A 233 -4.92 9.28 -2.14
N MET A 234 -5.94 8.47 -1.88
CA MET A 234 -6.95 8.07 -2.86
C MET A 234 -8.35 8.39 -2.34
N THR A 235 -9.14 9.07 -3.17
CA THR A 235 -10.61 9.12 -3.01
C THR A 235 -11.24 8.19 -4.04
N LEU A 236 -12.03 7.22 -3.60
CA LEU A 236 -12.96 6.51 -4.46
C LEU A 236 -14.36 7.04 -4.21
N ALA A 237 -14.97 7.64 -5.22
CA ALA A 237 -16.30 8.23 -5.12
C ALA A 237 -17.18 7.81 -6.30
N THR A 238 -18.49 7.77 -6.05
CA THR A 238 -19.52 7.52 -7.04
C THR A 238 -20.71 8.45 -6.81
N ARG A 239 -21.83 8.21 -7.48
CA ARG A 239 -23.07 8.96 -7.27
C ARG A 239 -24.25 8.03 -7.01
N LEU A 240 -25.26 8.56 -6.33
CA LEU A 240 -26.58 7.94 -6.28
C LEU A 240 -27.20 7.92 -7.69
N ILE A 241 -27.65 6.75 -8.12
CA ILE A 241 -28.37 6.50 -9.37
C ILE A 241 -29.83 6.10 -9.15
N GLY A 242 -30.27 6.03 -7.90
CA GLY A 242 -31.64 5.79 -7.51
C GLY A 242 -31.87 6.11 -6.04
N VAL A 243 -33.09 6.51 -5.71
CA VAL A 243 -33.56 6.67 -4.33
C VAL A 243 -34.87 5.90 -4.22
N GLN A 244 -34.99 5.08 -3.18
CA GLN A 244 -36.16 4.24 -2.94
C GLN A 244 -36.72 4.49 -1.54
N GLN A 245 -38.03 4.35 -1.41
CA GLN A 245 -38.73 4.40 -0.13
C GLN A 245 -39.18 2.99 0.25
N LEU A 246 -38.75 2.53 1.42
CA LEU A 246 -39.11 1.23 1.97
C LEU A 246 -40.09 1.40 3.11
N LYS A 247 -40.95 0.40 3.28
CA LYS A 247 -41.84 0.23 4.43
C LYS A 247 -41.29 -0.86 5.36
N ALA A 248 -41.84 -0.93 6.57
CA ALA A 248 -41.54 -2.03 7.48
C ALA A 248 -41.79 -3.39 6.80
N GLY A 249 -40.82 -4.29 6.90
CA GLY A 249 -40.87 -5.62 6.28
C GLY A 249 -40.29 -5.71 4.86
N ASP A 250 -40.05 -4.59 4.18
CA ASP A 250 -39.37 -4.61 2.87
C ASP A 250 -37.91 -5.06 3.03
N THR A 251 -37.38 -5.79 2.05
CA THR A 251 -36.03 -6.35 2.10
C THR A 251 -35.12 -5.76 1.03
N ILE A 252 -33.80 -5.82 1.26
CA ILE A 252 -32.79 -5.28 0.35
C ILE A 252 -31.79 -6.36 -0.11
N GLY A 253 -31.59 -6.40 -1.43
CA GLY A 253 -30.47 -7.08 -2.07
C GLY A 253 -30.55 -8.61 -2.07
N TYR A 254 -29.48 -9.24 -2.54
CA TYR A 254 -29.42 -10.70 -2.69
C TYR A 254 -29.54 -11.44 -1.36
N GLY A 255 -30.47 -12.40 -1.30
CA GLY A 255 -30.74 -13.20 -0.11
C GLY A 255 -31.60 -12.49 0.94
N SER A 256 -32.11 -11.29 0.65
CA SER A 256 -32.92 -10.50 1.60
C SER A 256 -32.22 -10.33 2.96
N ASN A 257 -30.91 -10.09 2.92
CA ASN A 257 -30.05 -10.06 4.10
C ASN A 257 -30.25 -8.83 5.00
N PHE A 258 -31.10 -7.89 4.58
CA PHE A 258 -31.54 -6.76 5.36
C PHE A 258 -33.06 -6.63 5.20
N THR A 259 -33.75 -6.43 6.32
CA THR A 259 -35.18 -6.15 6.39
C THR A 259 -35.35 -4.81 7.08
N ALA A 260 -36.15 -3.92 6.52
CA ALA A 260 -36.43 -2.63 7.12
C ALA A 260 -37.37 -2.81 8.33
N ASP A 261 -36.95 -2.32 9.49
CA ASP A 261 -37.77 -2.36 10.73
C ASP A 261 -38.87 -1.27 10.73
N GLY A 262 -38.80 -0.32 9.81
CA GLY A 262 -39.70 0.82 9.70
C GLY A 262 -39.57 1.54 8.36
N PRO A 263 -40.25 2.68 8.15
CA PRO A 263 -40.06 3.51 6.97
C PRO A 263 -38.58 3.91 6.83
N LEU A 264 -37.99 3.64 5.67
CA LEU A 264 -36.57 3.89 5.41
C LEU A 264 -36.36 4.41 3.99
N THR A 265 -35.64 5.52 3.86
CA THR A 265 -35.17 6.00 2.55
C THR A 265 -33.79 5.43 2.28
N ILE A 266 -33.61 4.79 1.13
CA ILE A 266 -32.31 4.25 0.70
C ILE A 266 -31.86 4.89 -0.61
N GLY A 267 -30.55 4.98 -0.78
CA GLY A 267 -29.87 5.37 -2.01
C GLY A 267 -29.24 4.16 -2.68
N VAL A 268 -29.28 4.09 -4.00
CA VAL A 268 -28.56 3.10 -4.81
C VAL A 268 -27.35 3.80 -5.42
N ALA A 269 -26.14 3.40 -5.08
CA ALA A 269 -24.90 4.01 -5.57
C ALA A 269 -24.28 3.16 -6.69
N ALA A 270 -23.70 3.81 -7.70
CA ALA A 270 -23.12 3.16 -8.89
C ALA A 270 -21.71 2.61 -8.63
N VAL A 271 -21.60 1.64 -7.73
CA VAL A 271 -20.37 0.90 -7.43
C VAL A 271 -20.72 -0.52 -7.01
N GLY A 272 -19.89 -1.49 -7.35
CA GLY A 272 -20.00 -2.86 -6.83
C GLY A 272 -18.69 -3.61 -6.89
N TYR A 273 -18.74 -4.93 -6.67
CA TYR A 273 -17.51 -5.72 -6.59
C TYR A 273 -16.72 -5.81 -7.90
N ALA A 274 -17.36 -5.60 -9.05
CA ALA A 274 -16.63 -5.56 -10.32
C ALA A 274 -15.88 -4.22 -10.53
N ASP A 275 -16.14 -3.20 -9.70
CA ASP A 275 -15.33 -1.98 -9.60
C ASP A 275 -14.14 -2.14 -8.62
N GLY A 276 -14.07 -3.28 -7.90
CA GLY A 276 -13.08 -3.52 -6.84
C GLY A 276 -13.59 -3.30 -5.42
N TYR A 277 -14.86 -2.90 -5.24
CA TYR A 277 -15.42 -2.70 -3.90
C TYR A 277 -15.64 -4.06 -3.20
N PRO A 278 -15.21 -4.25 -1.93
CA PRO A 278 -15.21 -5.59 -1.34
C PRO A 278 -16.60 -6.19 -1.23
N ARG A 279 -16.82 -7.36 -1.82
CA ARG A 279 -18.11 -8.08 -1.72
C ARG A 279 -18.48 -8.42 -0.26
N HIS A 280 -17.48 -8.51 0.61
CA HIS A 280 -17.64 -8.86 2.02
C HIS A 280 -18.17 -7.69 2.87
N CYS A 281 -18.12 -6.44 2.37
CA CYS A 281 -18.83 -5.33 2.99
C CYS A 281 -20.33 -5.61 3.04
N ASN A 282 -20.94 -5.29 4.18
CA ASN A 282 -22.35 -5.57 4.48
C ASN A 282 -23.00 -4.40 5.23
N THR A 283 -24.23 -4.61 5.71
CA THR A 283 -24.96 -3.63 6.53
C THR A 283 -24.09 -3.11 7.67
N GLY A 284 -23.95 -1.78 7.76
CA GLY A 284 -23.12 -1.12 8.76
C GLY A 284 -21.76 -0.64 8.25
N THR A 285 -21.31 -1.10 7.08
CA THR A 285 -20.10 -0.56 6.43
C THR A 285 -20.25 0.94 6.22
N PRO A 286 -19.30 1.78 6.68
CA PRO A 286 -19.45 3.23 6.61
C PRO A 286 -19.30 3.75 5.18
N VAL A 287 -20.04 4.80 4.85
CA VAL A 287 -19.94 5.58 3.60
C VAL A 287 -20.26 7.05 3.90
N LEU A 288 -19.83 7.98 3.05
CA LEU A 288 -20.32 9.36 3.11
C LEU A 288 -21.28 9.62 1.95
N VAL A 289 -22.41 10.28 2.22
CA VAL A 289 -23.31 10.81 1.19
C VAL A 289 -23.37 12.32 1.33
N ASN A 290 -22.97 13.07 0.30
CA ASN A 290 -22.74 14.51 0.36
C ASN A 290 -21.89 14.94 1.59
N GLY A 291 -20.88 14.13 1.92
CA GLY A 291 -20.00 14.37 3.06
C GLY A 291 -20.58 14.05 4.43
N VAL A 292 -21.85 13.64 4.53
CA VAL A 292 -22.47 13.19 5.78
C VAL A 292 -22.29 11.69 5.93
N ARG A 293 -21.78 11.27 7.09
CA ARG A 293 -21.52 9.87 7.39
C ARG A 293 -22.83 9.08 7.57
N THR A 294 -22.93 7.98 6.86
CA THR A 294 -24.01 6.99 6.98
C THR A 294 -23.44 5.59 6.80
N ARG A 295 -24.29 4.61 6.50
CA ARG A 295 -23.93 3.19 6.36
C ARG A 295 -24.52 2.58 5.10
N MET A 296 -23.88 1.51 4.66
CA MET A 296 -24.48 0.53 3.76
C MET A 296 -25.62 -0.23 4.45
N VAL A 297 -26.59 -0.66 3.66
CA VAL A 297 -27.67 -1.57 4.04
C VAL A 297 -27.81 -2.67 2.98
N GLY A 298 -27.76 -3.94 3.38
CA GLY A 298 -27.76 -5.06 2.45
C GLY A 298 -26.36 -5.42 1.91
N ARG A 299 -26.32 -6.32 0.92
CA ARG A 299 -25.07 -6.85 0.34
C ARG A 299 -24.60 -6.02 -0.86
N VAL A 300 -23.28 -5.99 -1.07
CA VAL A 300 -22.67 -5.51 -2.32
C VAL A 300 -23.07 -6.41 -3.49
N SER A 301 -23.56 -5.81 -4.58
CA SER A 301 -23.80 -6.49 -5.87
C SER A 301 -22.66 -6.23 -6.86
N MET A 302 -22.76 -6.75 -8.08
CA MET A 302 -21.70 -6.58 -9.10
C MET A 302 -21.45 -5.11 -9.40
N ASP A 303 -22.52 -4.31 -9.45
CA ASP A 303 -22.50 -2.94 -9.95
C ASP A 303 -23.26 -1.95 -9.07
N MET A 304 -23.79 -2.37 -7.93
CA MET A 304 -24.56 -1.48 -7.05
C MET A 304 -24.36 -1.82 -5.58
N ILE A 305 -24.34 -0.77 -4.76
CA ILE A 305 -24.53 -0.86 -3.32
C ILE A 305 -25.75 -0.02 -2.91
N THR A 306 -26.32 -0.34 -1.76
CA THR A 306 -27.42 0.38 -1.16
C THR A 306 -26.98 1.03 0.14
N VAL A 307 -27.37 2.29 0.34
CA VAL A 307 -26.94 3.13 1.47
C VAL A 307 -28.16 3.75 2.16
N ASP A 308 -28.07 3.90 3.48
CA ASP A 308 -29.11 4.51 4.31
C ASP A 308 -29.09 6.03 4.14
N LEU A 309 -30.20 6.65 3.74
CA LEU A 309 -30.31 8.09 3.54
C LEU A 309 -30.99 8.82 4.70
N THR A 310 -31.32 8.11 5.79
CA THR A 310 -31.93 8.73 6.99
C THR A 310 -31.09 9.90 7.54
N PRO A 311 -29.74 9.82 7.62
CA PRO A 311 -28.92 10.94 8.08
C PRO A 311 -28.81 12.09 7.06
N VAL A 312 -29.26 11.88 5.82
CA VAL A 312 -29.06 12.80 4.69
C VAL A 312 -30.35 12.94 3.86
N PRO A 313 -31.45 13.46 4.46
CA PRO A 313 -32.78 13.41 3.86
C PRO A 313 -32.90 14.17 2.54
N ASP A 314 -32.03 15.16 2.31
CA ASP A 314 -31.99 15.96 1.08
C ASP A 314 -31.19 15.29 -0.04
N ALA A 315 -30.55 14.13 0.20
CA ALA A 315 -29.81 13.41 -0.81
C ALA A 315 -30.76 12.86 -1.90
N LYS A 316 -30.47 13.21 -3.16
CA LYS A 316 -31.25 12.84 -4.34
C LYS A 316 -30.38 12.13 -5.37
N PHE A 317 -30.97 11.73 -6.49
CA PHE A 317 -30.23 11.27 -7.65
C PHE A 317 -29.06 12.23 -7.98
N GLY A 318 -27.88 11.68 -8.19
CA GLY A 318 -26.67 12.43 -8.48
C GLY A 318 -25.88 12.90 -7.24
N ALA A 319 -26.41 12.75 -6.01
CA ALA A 319 -25.66 13.05 -4.79
C ALA A 319 -24.34 12.26 -4.74
N GLU A 320 -23.28 12.90 -4.25
CA GLU A 320 -21.97 12.29 -4.09
C GLU A 320 -22.04 11.16 -3.07
N VAL A 321 -21.42 10.02 -3.38
CA VAL A 321 -21.15 8.94 -2.42
C VAL A 321 -19.65 8.70 -2.36
N THR A 322 -19.01 9.06 -1.25
CA THR A 322 -17.60 8.77 -1.00
C THR A 322 -17.48 7.43 -0.30
N LEU A 323 -16.77 6.50 -0.93
CA LEU A 323 -16.58 5.14 -0.44
C LEU A 323 -15.37 5.07 0.49
N TRP A 324 -14.32 5.80 0.16
CA TRP A 324 -13.22 6.16 1.06
C TRP A 324 -12.50 7.39 0.51
N GLY A 325 -11.69 8.04 1.34
CA GLY A 325 -10.98 9.27 1.03
C GLY A 325 -11.79 10.51 1.42
N ARG A 326 -11.67 11.57 0.63
CA ARG A 326 -12.24 12.90 0.94
C ARG A 326 -13.48 13.17 0.10
N SER A 327 -14.58 13.59 0.73
CA SER A 327 -15.76 14.11 0.05
C SER A 327 -15.47 15.46 -0.57
N ALA A 328 -15.82 15.61 -1.85
CA ALA A 328 -15.72 16.89 -2.56
C ALA A 328 -16.73 17.91 -2.03
N ALA A 329 -17.88 17.46 -1.51
CA ALA A 329 -18.93 18.35 -1.00
C ALA A 329 -18.53 19.11 0.27
N THR A 330 -17.84 18.47 1.22
CA THR A 330 -17.58 19.06 2.54
C THR A 330 -16.13 18.98 3.01
N GLY A 331 -15.27 18.24 2.29
CA GLY A 331 -13.92 17.93 2.75
C GLY A 331 -13.85 16.88 3.86
N ALA A 332 -14.99 16.34 4.31
CA ALA A 332 -15.06 15.24 5.27
C ALA A 332 -14.30 14.02 4.76
N VAL A 333 -13.65 13.30 5.66
CA VAL A 333 -12.80 12.15 5.33
C VAL A 333 -13.42 10.87 5.88
N LEU A 334 -13.50 9.86 5.02
CA LEU A 334 -13.74 8.46 5.41
C LEU A 334 -12.44 7.67 5.21
N PRO A 335 -11.72 7.32 6.28
CA PRO A 335 -10.52 6.51 6.19
C PRO A 335 -10.82 5.15 5.56
N ILE A 336 -9.97 4.72 4.65
CA ILE A 336 -10.07 3.41 3.99
C ILE A 336 -9.96 2.24 4.98
N ASP A 337 -9.24 2.44 6.08
CA ASP A 337 -9.03 1.43 7.12
C ASP A 337 -10.33 1.04 7.81
N GLU A 338 -11.27 1.98 7.99
CA GLU A 338 -12.59 1.69 8.55
C GLU A 338 -13.44 0.80 7.61
N VAL A 339 -13.33 1.04 6.30
CA VAL A 339 -14.03 0.24 5.27
C VAL A 339 -13.41 -1.15 5.17
N ALA A 340 -12.07 -1.23 5.20
CA ALA A 340 -11.34 -2.48 5.19
C ALA A 340 -11.68 -3.34 6.41
N GLN A 341 -11.76 -2.74 7.61
CA GLN A 341 -12.18 -3.43 8.82
C GLN A 341 -13.60 -4.01 8.69
N ALA A 342 -14.54 -3.25 8.14
CA ALA A 342 -15.90 -3.74 7.88
C ALA A 342 -15.93 -4.90 6.86
N ALA A 343 -14.95 -4.98 5.96
CA ALA A 343 -14.76 -6.09 5.03
C ALA A 343 -13.96 -7.27 5.63
N GLY A 344 -13.40 -7.14 6.84
CA GLY A 344 -12.53 -8.14 7.45
C GLY A 344 -11.13 -8.23 6.83
N THR A 345 -10.61 -7.11 6.30
CA THR A 345 -9.31 -7.04 5.61
C THR A 345 -8.56 -5.74 5.95
N VAL A 346 -7.53 -5.41 5.15
CA VAL A 346 -6.64 -4.25 5.30
C VAL A 346 -6.78 -3.28 4.12
N GLY A 347 -6.46 -2.00 4.35
CA GLY A 347 -6.56 -0.95 3.34
C GLY A 347 -5.79 -1.25 2.04
N TYR A 348 -4.66 -1.95 2.12
CA TYR A 348 -3.89 -2.41 0.95
C TYR A 348 -4.73 -3.18 -0.07
N GLU A 349 -5.59 -4.09 0.40
CA GLU A 349 -6.40 -4.93 -0.49
C GLU A 349 -7.39 -4.06 -1.28
N LEU A 350 -8.04 -3.12 -0.59
CA LEU A 350 -9.02 -2.22 -1.22
C LEU A 350 -8.37 -1.31 -2.28
N MET A 351 -7.20 -0.71 -1.99
CA MET A 351 -6.52 0.16 -2.95
C MET A 351 -6.08 -0.62 -4.19
N CYS A 352 -5.48 -1.80 -4.00
CA CYS A 352 -5.02 -2.66 -5.09
C CYS A 352 -6.18 -3.27 -5.90
N ALA A 353 -7.37 -3.41 -5.31
CA ALA A 353 -8.52 -4.04 -5.95
C ALA A 353 -9.29 -3.10 -6.89
N VAL A 354 -9.04 -1.78 -6.86
CA VAL A 354 -9.71 -0.82 -7.76
C VAL A 354 -9.55 -1.29 -9.21
N ALA A 355 -10.67 -1.68 -9.83
CA ALA A 355 -10.65 -2.40 -11.08
C ALA A 355 -10.32 -1.48 -12.27
N PRO A 356 -9.74 -1.99 -13.38
CA PRO A 356 -9.42 -1.18 -14.56
C PRO A 356 -10.59 -0.41 -15.18
N ARG A 357 -11.83 -0.83 -14.92
CA ARG A 357 -13.04 -0.13 -15.39
C ARG A 357 -13.34 1.16 -14.64
N VAL A 358 -12.73 1.36 -13.47
CA VAL A 358 -12.84 2.60 -12.70
C VAL A 358 -11.88 3.62 -13.32
N PRO A 359 -12.38 4.73 -13.90
CA PRO A 359 -11.51 5.77 -14.41
C PRO A 359 -10.83 6.49 -13.25
N PHE A 360 -9.64 7.01 -13.52
CA PHE A 360 -8.95 7.92 -12.62
C PHE A 360 -9.18 9.36 -13.09
N ALA A 361 -9.32 10.28 -12.13
CA ALA A 361 -9.30 11.71 -12.41
C ALA A 361 -7.96 12.08 -13.10
N PRO A 362 -7.97 13.09 -14.00
CA PRO A 362 -6.72 13.73 -14.44
C PRO A 362 -5.90 14.15 -13.22
N ALA A 363 -4.57 14.14 -13.35
CA ALA A 363 -3.72 14.70 -12.30
C ALA A 363 -4.07 16.18 -12.09
N ASP A 364 -4.13 16.62 -10.84
CA ASP A 364 -4.27 18.04 -10.51
C ASP A 364 -3.06 18.78 -11.13
N GLU A 365 -3.32 19.74 -12.04
CA GLU A 365 -2.30 20.63 -12.64
C GLU A 365 -1.71 21.61 -11.61
#